data_AF-B9TDL7-F1
#
_entry.id   AF-B9TDL7-F1
#
_cell.length_a   1.000
_cell.length_b   1.000
_cell.length_c   1.000
_cell.angle_alpha   90.00
_cell.angle_beta   90.00
_cell.angle_gamma   90.00
#
_symmetry.space_group_name_H-M   'P 1'
#
loop_
_entity.id
_entity.type
_entity.pdbx_description
1 polymer ?
#
loop_
_entity_poly.entity_id
_entity_poly.type
_entity_poly.pdbx_seq_one_letter_code
_entity_poly.pdbx_strand_id
1 'polypeptide(L)'
;MHNHVLHDRVVFLTVNNEEIPWVDEHERVSLRTVCEGCYQITIRYGFKDEVDLPKALATASTLGLDFDPCAASYFLSRATVVPTPGAGMAMWRERLFAVMLHNVGNVAAYFKLPANRVIEVGARVEI
;
A
#
# COMPACT_ATOMS: atom_id res chain seq x y z
N MET A 1 19.84 -8.67 -4.84
CA MET A 1 20.51 -7.43 -4.38
C MET A 1 20.25 -7.35 -2.88
N HIS A 2 21.23 -7.68 -2.04
CA HIS A 2 21.09 -7.55 -0.59
C HIS A 2 21.29 -6.07 -0.25
N ASN A 3 20.21 -5.34 0.06
CA ASN A 3 20.33 -3.98 0.59
C ASN A 3 20.77 -4.08 2.05
N HIS A 4 22.08 -3.96 2.29
CA HIS A 4 22.68 -3.81 3.61
C HIS A 4 22.50 -2.37 4.12
N VAL A 5 21.29 -1.83 4.03
CA VAL A 5 20.97 -0.47 4.50
C VAL A 5 19.68 -0.56 5.29
N LEU A 6 19.79 -0.41 6.60
CA LEU A 6 18.64 -0.11 7.44
C LEU A 6 18.33 1.37 7.23
N HIS A 7 17.14 1.68 6.70
CA HIS A 7 16.70 3.07 6.67
C HIS A 7 16.57 3.58 8.10
N ASP A 8 17.09 4.78 8.36
CA ASP A 8 17.02 5.45 9.67
C ASP A 8 15.57 5.58 10.18
N ARG A 9 14.60 5.60 9.26
CA ARG A 9 13.16 5.55 9.54
C ARG A 9 12.45 4.59 8.61
N VAL A 10 11.64 3.70 9.19
CA VAL A 10 10.79 2.73 8.49
C VAL A 10 9.34 2.95 8.89
N VAL A 11 8.46 3.06 7.90
CA VAL A 11 7.02 3.24 8.10
C VAL A 11 6.26 2.06 7.49
N PHE A 12 5.53 1.34 8.34
CA PHE A 12 4.55 0.34 7.92
C PHE A 12 3.21 1.05 7.69
N LEU A 13 2.87 1.25 6.42
CA LEU A 13 1.65 1.94 6.02
C LEU A 13 0.54 0.95 5.68
N THR A 14 -0.63 1.15 6.27
CA THR A 14 -1.86 0.43 5.94
C THR A 14 -2.92 1.42 5.49
N VAL A 15 -3.57 1.14 4.37
CA VAL A 15 -4.71 1.92 3.88
C VAL A 15 -5.96 1.07 4.03
N ASN A 16 -6.90 1.54 4.86
CA ASN A 16 -8.18 0.89 5.11
C ASN A 16 -9.30 1.69 4.44
N ASN A 17 -10.15 0.97 3.71
CA ASN A 17 -11.40 1.53 3.20
C ASN A 17 -12.53 1.13 4.14
N GLU A 18 -13.23 2.12 4.68
CA GLU A 18 -14.34 1.97 5.61
C GLU A 18 -15.68 1.96 4.87
N GLU A 19 -16.67 1.23 5.41
CA GLU A 19 -18.02 1.13 4.83
C GLU A 19 -18.91 2.35 5.15
N ILE A 20 -18.29 3.53 5.32
CA ILE A 20 -18.97 4.80 5.56
C ILE A 20 -18.69 5.80 4.44
N PRO A 21 -19.58 6.78 4.19
CA PRO A 21 -19.41 7.68 3.06
C PRO A 21 -18.12 8.49 3.11
N TRP A 22 -17.81 9.09 4.26
CA TRP A 22 -16.64 9.95 4.47
C TRP A 22 -16.07 9.63 5.85
N VAL A 23 -14.74 9.60 5.98
CA VAL A 23 -14.06 9.51 7.27
C VAL A 23 -13.76 10.92 7.78
N ASP A 24 -13.91 11.16 9.09
CA ASP A 24 -13.55 12.43 9.71
C ASP A 24 -12.03 12.67 9.60
N GLU A 25 -11.59 13.91 9.41
CA GLU A 25 -10.16 14.23 9.29
C GLU A 25 -9.36 13.83 10.54
N HIS A 26 -9.95 13.91 11.73
CA HIS A 26 -9.31 13.50 12.98
C HIS A 26 -9.12 11.98 13.07
N GLU A 27 -9.97 11.21 12.39
CA GLU A 27 -9.90 9.76 12.33
C GLU A 27 -9.19 9.27 11.06
N ARG A 28 -8.84 10.14 10.12
CA ARG A 28 -8.23 9.76 8.84
C ARG A 28 -6.86 9.12 9.01
N VAL A 29 -6.06 9.58 9.97
CA VAL A 29 -4.68 9.11 10.19
C VAL A 29 -4.49 8.70 11.64
N SER A 30 -3.92 7.52 11.84
CA SER A 30 -3.42 7.09 13.15
C SER A 30 -1.97 6.66 13.03
N LEU A 31 -1.15 7.13 13.97
CA LEU A 31 0.27 6.84 14.09
C LEU A 31 0.53 6.05 15.37
N ARG A 32 1.34 5.01 15.26
CA ARG A 32 1.85 4.25 16.40
C ARG A 32 3.35 4.03 16.23
N THR A 33 4.12 4.33 17.28
CA THR A 33 5.54 3.94 17.35
C THR A 33 5.65 2.47 17.73
N VAL A 34 6.39 1.70 16.94
CA VAL A 34 6.62 0.26 17.18
C VAL A 34 7.91 0.06 17.95
N CYS A 35 8.98 0.72 17.49
CA CYS A 35 10.26 0.85 18.18
C CYS A 35 10.99 2.11 17.65
N GLU A 36 12.19 2.38 18.13
CA GLU A 36 13.00 3.50 17.65
C GLU A 36 13.23 3.38 16.13
N GLY A 37 12.91 4.45 15.40
CA GLY A 37 12.98 4.49 13.93
C GLY A 37 11.89 3.71 13.20
N CYS A 38 11.00 2.95 13.88
CA CYS A 38 9.93 2.19 13.24
C CYS A 38 8.53 2.64 13.65
N TYR A 39 7.71 2.98 12.66
CA TYR A 39 6.39 3.52 12.85
C TYR A 39 5.36 2.70 12.07
N GLN A 40 4.15 2.62 12.61
CA GLN A 40 2.98 2.09 11.92
C GLN A 40 1.98 3.22 11.71
N ILE A 41 1.58 3.42 10.46
CA ILE A 41 0.54 4.40 10.09
C ILE A 41 -0.62 3.64 9.49
N THR A 42 -1.82 3.90 9.99
CA THR A 42 -3.06 3.48 9.34
C THR A 42 -3.79 4.71 8.85
N ILE A 43 -4.09 4.73 7.54
CA ILE A 43 -4.90 5.75 6.87
C ILE A 43 -6.26 5.15 6.54
N ARG A 44 -7.33 5.86 6.89
CA ARG A 44 -8.71 5.43 6.67
C ARG A 44 -9.39 6.34 5.65
N TYR A 45 -10.07 5.74 4.67
CA TYR A 45 -10.90 6.43 3.69
C TYR A 45 -12.30 5.86 3.69
N GLY A 46 -13.32 6.71 3.60
CA GLY A 46 -14.69 6.32 3.30
C GLY A 46 -14.87 6.01 1.82
N PHE A 47 -15.97 5.35 1.46
CA PHE A 47 -16.22 4.97 0.07
C PHE A 47 -16.50 6.15 -0.89
N LYS A 48 -16.76 7.36 -0.38
CA LYS A 48 -16.84 8.60 -1.16
C LYS A 48 -15.64 9.53 -0.98
N ASP A 49 -14.66 9.16 -0.14
CA ASP A 49 -13.47 9.98 0.03
C ASP A 49 -12.62 9.95 -1.23
N GLU A 50 -12.06 11.10 -1.59
CA GLU A 50 -11.03 11.16 -2.63
C GLU A 50 -9.70 10.71 -2.04
N VAL A 51 -9.17 9.60 -2.54
CA VAL A 51 -7.88 9.07 -2.09
C VAL A 51 -6.74 9.99 -2.52
N ASP A 52 -5.92 10.38 -1.55
CA ASP A 52 -4.70 11.16 -1.73
C ASP A 52 -3.73 10.81 -0.61
N LEU A 53 -2.86 9.84 -0.87
CA LEU A 53 -1.98 9.29 0.14
C LEU A 53 -0.89 10.29 0.57
N PRO A 54 -0.21 11.02 -0.35
CA PRO A 54 0.75 12.04 0.04
C PRO A 54 0.13 13.13 0.94
N LYS A 55 -1.08 13.60 0.61
CA LYS A 55 -1.79 14.59 1.41
C LYS A 55 -2.13 14.07 2.81
N ALA A 56 -2.62 12.83 2.91
CA ALA A 56 -2.89 12.21 4.21
C ALA A 56 -1.61 11.97 5.02
N LEU A 57 -0.51 11.58 4.40
CA LEU A 57 0.78 11.41 5.10
C LEU A 57 1.35 12.74 5.60
N ALA A 58 1.08 13.85 4.92
CA ALA A 58 1.50 15.17 5.39
C ALA A 58 0.91 15.54 6.76
N THR A 59 -0.26 15.01 7.13
CA THR A 59 -0.84 15.23 8.47
C THR A 59 -0.17 14.40 9.56
N ALA A 60 0.56 13.34 9.21
CA ALA A 60 1.32 12.54 10.19
C ALA A 60 2.46 13.33 10.88
N SER A 61 2.95 14.40 10.23
CA SER A 61 3.89 15.36 10.84
C SER A 61 3.34 15.95 12.14
N THR A 62 2.04 16.25 12.18
CA THR A 62 1.35 16.79 13.36
C THR A 62 1.23 15.78 14.50
N LEU A 63 1.38 14.49 14.19
CA LEU A 63 1.34 13.38 15.15
C LEU A 63 2.73 13.02 15.69
N GLY A 64 3.77 13.77 15.34
CA GLY A 64 5.14 13.59 15.85
C GLY A 64 6.06 12.78 14.94
N LEU A 65 5.66 12.50 13.70
CA LEU A 65 6.51 11.89 12.68
C LEU A 65 6.73 12.86 11.52
N ASP A 66 7.80 13.65 11.61
CA ASP A 66 8.15 14.62 10.57
C ASP A 66 8.95 13.95 9.44
N PHE A 67 8.38 13.87 8.25
CA PHE A 67 9.06 13.44 7.03
C PHE A 67 8.37 14.05 5.82
N ASP A 68 9.11 14.23 4.73
CA ASP A 68 8.55 14.64 3.45
C ASP A 68 7.99 13.42 2.70
N PRO A 69 6.67 13.31 2.49
CA PRO A 69 6.09 12.21 1.72
C PRO A 69 6.59 12.17 0.27
N CYS A 70 7.03 13.30 -0.29
CA CYS A 70 7.56 13.36 -1.66
C CYS A 70 9.01 12.86 -1.75
N ALA A 71 9.78 12.93 -0.66
CA ALA A 71 11.14 12.42 -0.59
C ALA A 71 11.21 10.92 -0.25
N ALA A 72 10.16 10.37 0.35
CA ALA A 72 10.07 8.97 0.77
C ALA A 72 10.12 7.99 -0.43
N SER A 73 10.70 6.82 -0.19
CA SER A 73 10.62 5.68 -1.12
C SER A 73 9.46 4.78 -0.71
N TYR A 74 8.54 4.52 -1.64
CA TYR A 74 7.37 3.71 -1.41
C TYR A 74 7.63 2.28 -1.90
N PHE A 75 7.54 1.31 -0.99
CA PHE A 75 7.64 -0.10 -1.32
C PHE A 75 6.24 -0.69 -1.32
N LEU A 76 5.75 -1.06 -2.50
CA LEU A 76 4.46 -1.73 -2.65
C LEU A 76 4.70 -3.22 -2.90
N SER A 77 4.12 -4.08 -2.07
CA SER A 77 4.13 -5.51 -2.33
C SER A 77 3.04 -5.86 -3.35
N ARG A 78 3.43 -6.38 -4.51
CA ARG A 78 2.46 -6.92 -5.48
C ARG A 78 2.49 -8.44 -5.41
N ALA A 79 1.38 -9.03 -4.96
CA ALA A 79 1.20 -10.48 -5.07
C ALA A 79 0.89 -10.81 -6.54
N THR A 80 1.79 -11.55 -7.19
CA THR A 80 1.51 -12.09 -8.52
C THR A 80 1.10 -13.55 -8.35
N VAL A 81 -0.15 -13.83 -8.69
CA VAL A 81 -0.70 -15.18 -8.72
C VAL A 81 -0.17 -15.89 -9.95
N VAL A 82 0.47 -17.05 -9.75
CA VAL A 82 0.96 -17.89 -10.84
C VAL A 82 0.21 -19.23 -10.80
N PRO A 83 -0.44 -19.65 -11.90
CA PRO A 83 -1.16 -20.92 -11.95
C PRO A 83 -0.19 -22.12 -11.89
N THR A 84 -0.56 -23.14 -11.10
CA THR A 84 0.25 -24.35 -10.89
C THR A 84 -0.36 -25.57 -11.60
N PRO A 85 0.37 -26.26 -12.51
CA PRO A 85 -0.17 -27.44 -13.21
C PRO A 85 -0.39 -28.62 -12.25
N GLY A 86 -1.59 -29.23 -12.29
CA GLY A 86 -1.86 -30.55 -11.72
C GLY A 86 -2.56 -30.60 -10.37
N ALA A 87 -2.67 -29.47 -9.64
CA ALA A 87 -3.50 -29.33 -8.46
C ALA A 87 -3.96 -27.87 -8.34
N GLY A 88 -5.20 -27.57 -8.75
CA GLY A 88 -5.69 -26.20 -8.86
C GLY A 88 -7.15 -26.10 -9.35
N MET A 89 -7.55 -24.93 -9.85
CA MET A 89 -8.90 -24.67 -10.36
C MET A 89 -9.07 -25.17 -11.81
N ALA A 90 -10.31 -25.28 -12.28
CA ALA A 90 -10.55 -25.56 -13.70
C ALA A 90 -9.93 -24.46 -14.59
N MET A 91 -9.27 -24.83 -15.70
CA MET A 91 -8.53 -23.92 -16.59
C MET A 91 -9.29 -22.65 -17.01
N TRP A 92 -10.61 -22.73 -17.21
CA TRP A 92 -11.41 -21.56 -17.58
C TRP A 92 -11.56 -20.57 -16.40
N ARG A 93 -11.60 -21.05 -15.15
CA ARG A 93 -11.61 -20.23 -13.94
C ARG A 93 -10.27 -19.56 -13.73
N GLU A 94 -9.16 -20.27 -13.95
CA GLU A 94 -7.83 -19.70 -13.88
C GLU A 94 -7.64 -18.57 -14.90
N ARG A 95 -8.11 -18.77 -16.13
CA ARG A 95 -8.07 -17.72 -17.17
C ARG A 95 -8.91 -16.50 -16.80
N LEU A 96 -10.14 -16.69 -16.31
CA LEU A 96 -10.98 -15.58 -15.85
C LEU A 96 -10.31 -14.82 -14.70
N PHE A 97 -9.79 -15.54 -13.72
CA PHE A 97 -9.08 -14.97 -12.57
C PHE A 97 -7.82 -14.21 -13.00
N ALA A 98 -7.01 -14.78 -13.88
CA ALA A 98 -5.81 -14.12 -14.42
C ALA A 98 -6.15 -12.83 -15.17
N VAL A 99 -7.23 -12.83 -15.96
CA VAL A 99 -7.72 -11.61 -16.64
C VAL A 99 -8.18 -10.57 -15.61
N MET A 100 -8.99 -10.93 -14.61
CA MET A 100 -9.43 -10.00 -13.57
C MET A 100 -8.24 -9.42 -12.79
N LEU A 101 -7.27 -10.26 -12.43
CA LEU A 101 -6.06 -9.84 -11.72
C LEU A 101 -5.16 -8.93 -12.57
N HIS A 102 -5.08 -9.19 -13.88
CA HIS A 102 -4.36 -8.34 -14.81
C HIS A 102 -5.01 -6.95 -14.95
N ASN A 103 -6.34 -6.88 -14.76
CA ASN A 103 -7.10 -5.63 -14.77
C ASN A 103 -7.12 -4.92 -13.41
N VAL A 104 -6.46 -5.44 -12.37
CA VAL A 104 -6.25 -4.68 -11.13
C VAL A 104 -5.38 -3.48 -11.48
N GLY A 105 -5.99 -2.29 -11.40
CA GLY A 105 -5.37 -1.02 -11.76
C GLY A 105 -4.07 -0.78 -11.00
N ASN A 106 -3.27 0.15 -11.52
CA ASN A 106 -2.02 0.54 -10.88
C ASN A 106 -2.32 1.13 -9.48
N VAL A 107 -1.98 0.37 -8.44
CA VAL A 107 -2.22 0.72 -7.04
C VAL A 107 -1.49 2.01 -6.66
N ALA A 108 -0.28 2.22 -7.17
CA ALA A 108 0.46 3.45 -6.96
C ALA A 108 -0.26 4.67 -7.56
N ALA A 109 -0.82 4.52 -8.77
CA ALA A 109 -1.62 5.56 -9.40
C ALA A 109 -2.92 5.83 -8.64
N TYR A 110 -3.60 4.79 -8.15
CA TYR A 110 -4.78 4.92 -7.29
C TYR A 110 -4.48 5.73 -6.02
N PHE A 111 -3.34 5.47 -5.39
CA PHE A 111 -2.87 6.22 -4.21
C PHE A 111 -2.21 7.56 -4.54
N LYS A 112 -2.17 7.98 -5.81
CA LYS A 112 -1.51 9.22 -6.29
C LYS A 112 -0.03 9.31 -5.90
N LEU A 113 0.66 8.18 -5.82
CA LEU A 113 2.08 8.15 -5.48
C LEU A 113 2.94 8.60 -6.66
N PRO A 114 4.04 9.34 -6.40
CA PRO A 114 4.96 9.75 -7.45
C PRO A 114 5.67 8.54 -8.07
N ALA A 115 5.45 8.31 -9.37
CA ALA A 115 5.89 7.11 -10.08
C ALA A 115 7.42 6.86 -10.03
N ASN A 116 8.22 7.92 -9.90
CA ASN A 116 9.69 7.84 -9.78
C ASN A 116 10.19 7.45 -8.38
N ARG A 117 9.27 7.25 -7.41
CA ARG A 117 9.59 6.91 -6.01
C ARG A 117 8.93 5.62 -5.54
N VAL A 118 8.25 4.91 -6.43
CA VAL A 118 7.57 3.65 -6.15
C VAL A 118 8.44 2.51 -6.63
N ILE A 119 8.70 1.56 -5.73
CA ILE A 119 9.37 0.31 -6.01
C ILE A 119 8.36 -0.80 -5.76
N GLU A 120 7.94 -1.48 -6.83
CA GLU A 120 7.10 -2.66 -6.71
C GLU A 120 7.97 -3.88 -6.40
N VAL A 121 7.78 -4.46 -5.22
CA VAL A 121 8.45 -5.71 -4.83
C VAL A 121 7.48 -6.86 -5.06
N GLY A 122 7.70 -7.62 -6.12
CA GLY A 122 6.87 -8.77 -6.47
C GLY A 122 7.13 -9.96 -5.56
N ALA A 123 6.06 -10.50 -4.95
CA ALA A 123 6.09 -11.82 -4.32
C ALA A 123 5.30 -12.80 -5.19
N ARG A 124 5.88 -13.97 -5.49
CA ARG A 124 5.25 -15.02 -6.28
C ARG A 124 4.41 -15.90 -5.36
N VAL A 125 3.12 -15.97 -5.60
CA VAL A 125 2.18 -16.84 -4.86
C VAL A 125 1.65 -17.89 -5.83
N GLU A 126 1.88 -19.16 -5.51
CA GLU A 126 1.39 -20.30 -6.28
C GLU A 126 -0.04 -20.63 -5.83
N ILE A 127 -0.94 -20.84 -6.79
CA ILE A 127 -2.35 -21.26 -6.59
C ILE A 127 -2.66 -22.44 -7.52
#